data_AF-T1CM09-F1
#
_entry.id   AF-T1CM09-F1
#
_cell.length_a   1.000
_cell.length_b   1.000
_cell.length_c   1.000
_cell.angle_alpha   90.00
_cell.angle_beta   90.00
_cell.angle_gamma   90.00
#
_symmetry.space_group_name_H-M   'P 1'
#
loop_
_entity.id
_entity.type
_entity.pdbx_description
1 polymer ?
#
loop_
_entity_poly.entity_id
_entity_poly.type
_entity_poly.pdbx_seq_one_letter_code
_entity_poly.pdbx_strand_id
1 'polypeptide(L)'
;SLIAIDEAHCISQWGHDFRPDYRMLGQYLPSLRPAPMLALTATATPLVQNDIAAQLGLTEPTHFIHGFRRENIGIEIVEALPSQRPP
;
A
#
# COMPACT_ATOMS: atom_id res chain seq x y z
N SER A 1 13.18 17.84 -6.38
CA SER A 1 11.83 17.65 -5.82
C SER A 1 11.32 16.26 -6.16
N LEU A 2 10.50 15.64 -5.31
CA LEU A 2 9.95 14.27 -5.42
C LEU A 2 8.45 14.33 -5.09
N ILE A 3 7.65 13.46 -5.69
CA ILE A 3 6.26 13.22 -5.31
C ILE A 3 6.20 11.90 -4.54
N ALA A 4 5.79 11.94 -3.28
CA ALA A 4 5.55 10.74 -2.48
C ALA A 4 4.05 10.53 -2.29
N ILE A 5 3.56 9.33 -2.59
CA ILE A 5 2.18 8.91 -2.41
C ILE A 5 2.21 7.80 -1.36
N ASP A 6 1.78 8.14 -0.15
CA ASP A 6 1.64 7.18 0.94
C ASP A 6 0.31 6.43 0.82
N GLU A 7 0.22 5.26 1.46
CA GLU A 7 -0.94 4.36 1.38
C GLU A 7 -1.45 4.13 -0.05
N ALA A 8 -0.51 3.94 -1.00
CA ALA A 8 -0.81 3.86 -2.41
C ALA A 8 -1.82 2.74 -2.77
N HIS A 9 -1.96 1.73 -1.91
CA HIS A 9 -2.96 0.67 -2.07
C HIS A 9 -4.40 1.20 -2.14
N CYS A 10 -4.69 2.40 -1.59
CA CYS A 10 -6.01 3.03 -1.64
C CYS A 10 -6.50 3.33 -3.06
N ILE A 11 -5.61 3.41 -4.05
CA ILE A 11 -6.00 3.67 -5.45
C ILE A 11 -6.67 2.47 -6.12
N SER A 12 -6.39 1.26 -5.61
CA SER A 12 -6.84 -0.01 -6.19
C SER A 12 -8.13 -0.48 -5.54
N GLN A 13 -9.13 -0.83 -6.36
CA GLN A 13 -10.38 -1.44 -5.87
C GLN A 13 -10.19 -2.86 -5.31
N TRP A 14 -9.03 -3.46 -5.57
CA TRP A 14 -8.64 -4.77 -5.05
C TRP A 14 -7.84 -4.65 -3.75
N GLY A 15 -7.56 -3.42 -3.30
CA GLY A 15 -6.97 -3.13 -2.00
C GLY A 15 -7.99 -3.28 -0.87
N HIS A 16 -7.50 -3.37 0.36
CA HIS A 16 -8.36 -3.53 1.55
C HIS A 16 -9.02 -2.22 2.01
N ASP A 17 -8.59 -1.06 1.50
CA ASP A 17 -9.13 0.27 1.83
C ASP A 17 -9.17 1.16 0.58
N PHE A 18 -10.04 0.83 -0.37
CA PHE A 18 -10.19 1.59 -1.62
C PHE A 18 -10.78 2.99 -1.38
N ARG A 19 -10.12 4.02 -1.90
CA ARG A 19 -10.55 5.43 -1.83
C ARG A 19 -10.67 6.02 -3.24
N PRO A 20 -11.89 6.29 -3.74
CA PRO A 20 -12.11 6.82 -5.08
C PRO A 20 -11.30 8.09 -5.39
N ASP A 21 -11.09 8.95 -4.40
CA ASP A 21 -10.35 10.21 -4.55
C ASP A 21 -8.90 10.01 -5.01
N TYR A 22 -8.27 8.87 -4.69
CA TYR A 22 -6.91 8.56 -5.15
C TYR A 22 -6.82 8.45 -6.68
N ARG A 23 -7.91 8.08 -7.37
CA ARG A 23 -7.91 8.04 -8.84
C ARG A 23 -7.79 9.42 -9.47
N MET A 24 -8.15 10.47 -8.76
CA MET A 24 -7.98 11.85 -9.25
C MET A 24 -6.50 12.22 -9.34
N LEU A 25 -5.62 11.58 -8.56
CA LEU A 25 -4.16 11.83 -8.64
C LEU A 25 -3.64 11.58 -10.06
N GLY A 26 -4.08 10.52 -10.73
CA GLY A 26 -3.66 10.19 -12.10
C GLY A 26 -3.87 11.33 -13.10
N GLN A 27 -4.84 12.22 -12.87
CA GLN A 27 -5.10 13.38 -13.73
C GLN A 27 -4.10 14.53 -13.51
N TYR A 28 -3.60 14.70 -12.28
CA TYR A 28 -2.71 15.81 -11.92
C TYR A 28 -1.22 15.46 -12.07
N LEU A 29 -0.85 14.20 -11.87
CA LEU A 29 0.53 13.72 -11.92
C LEU A 29 1.28 14.04 -13.23
N PRO A 30 0.65 14.05 -14.43
CA PRO A 30 1.33 14.46 -15.67
C PRO A 30 1.90 15.88 -15.61
N SER A 31 1.23 16.82 -14.94
CA SER A 31 1.70 18.21 -14.83
C SER A 31 2.89 18.40 -13.90
N LEU A 32 3.13 17.41 -13.02
CA LEU A 32 4.22 17.42 -12.06
C LEU A 32 5.48 16.71 -12.60
N ARG A 33 5.43 16.15 -13.80
CA ARG A 33 6.60 15.57 -14.47
C ARG A 33 7.60 16.68 -14.85
N PRO A 34 8.93 16.40 -14.82
CA PRO A 34 9.57 15.09 -14.68
C PRO A 34 9.95 14.74 -13.24
N ALA A 35 9.30 15.31 -12.21
CA ALA A 35 9.63 14.95 -10.83
C ALA A 35 9.49 13.42 -10.62
N PRO A 36 10.47 12.76 -9.98
CA PRO A 36 10.37 11.35 -9.63
C PRO A 36 9.16 11.12 -8.73
N MET A 37 8.65 9.89 -8.75
CA MET A 37 7.49 9.48 -7.97
C MET A 37 7.82 8.24 -7.14
N LEU A 38 7.37 8.24 -5.89
CA LEU A 38 7.51 7.15 -4.95
C LEU A 38 6.13 6.78 -4.40
N ALA A 39 5.69 5.56 -4.65
CA ALA A 39 4.47 5.00 -4.08
C ALA A 39 4.83 4.07 -2.92
N LEU A 40 4.25 4.30 -1.75
CA LEU A 40 4.53 3.57 -0.51
C LEU A 40 3.26 2.89 -0.02
N THR A 41 3.40 1.66 0.45
CA THR A 41 2.33 0.92 1.13
C THR A 41 2.93 -0.25 1.90
N ALA A 42 2.32 -0.60 3.04
CA ALA A 42 2.66 -1.83 3.77
C ALA A 42 2.03 -3.07 3.14
N THR A 43 0.89 -2.91 2.48
CA THR A 43 0.02 -4.00 2.01
C THR A 43 -0.24 -3.82 0.51
N ALA A 44 0.32 -4.69 -0.32
CA ALA A 44 0.00 -4.75 -1.74
C ALA A 44 0.27 -6.15 -2.29
N THR A 45 -0.80 -6.85 -2.67
CA THR A 45 -0.68 -8.07 -3.48
C THR A 45 -0.08 -7.71 -4.85
N PRO A 46 0.48 -8.67 -5.60
CA PRO A 46 0.99 -8.40 -6.95
C PRO A 46 -0.05 -7.72 -7.87
N LEU A 47 -1.34 -8.07 -7.71
CA LEU A 47 -2.44 -7.42 -8.44
C LEU A 47 -2.58 -5.94 -8.07
N VAL A 48 -2.55 -5.61 -6.77
CA VAL A 48 -2.63 -4.24 -6.28
C VAL A 48 -1.39 -3.44 -6.69
N GLN A 49 -0.19 -4.03 -6.67
CA GLN A 49 1.04 -3.38 -7.13
C GLN A 49 0.94 -2.95 -8.61
N ASN A 50 0.44 -3.85 -9.46
CA ASN A 50 0.25 -3.56 -10.88
C ASN A 50 -0.81 -2.47 -11.12
N ASP A 51 -1.90 -2.49 -10.35
CA ASP A 51 -2.96 -1.47 -10.44
C ASP A 51 -2.43 -0.10 -9.96
N ILE A 52 -1.63 -0.04 -8.89
CA ILE A 52 -0.94 1.19 -8.46
C ILE A 52 -0.09 1.75 -9.60
N ALA A 53 0.76 0.93 -10.22
CA ALA A 53 1.63 1.38 -11.31
C ALA A 53 0.83 1.91 -12.50
N ALA A 54 -0.25 1.21 -12.88
CA ALA A 54 -1.12 1.62 -13.98
C ALA A 54 -1.86 2.94 -13.70
N GLN A 55 -2.49 3.07 -12.53
CA GLN A 55 -3.29 4.25 -12.17
C GLN A 55 -2.44 5.51 -11.97
N LEU A 56 -1.20 5.36 -11.48
CA LEU A 56 -0.24 6.46 -11.32
C LEU A 56 0.56 6.76 -12.60
N GLY A 57 0.40 5.93 -13.65
CA GLY A 57 1.14 6.06 -14.90
C GLY A 57 2.65 5.86 -14.76
N LEU A 58 3.07 4.98 -13.85
CA LEU A 58 4.47 4.62 -13.65
C LEU A 58 4.95 3.73 -14.80
N THR A 59 5.98 4.15 -15.50
CA THR A 59 6.59 3.37 -16.60
C THR A 59 7.77 2.60 -16.05
N GLU A 60 7.73 1.26 -16.14
CA GLU A 60 8.80 0.36 -15.65
C GLU A 60 9.31 0.72 -14.23
N PRO A 61 8.41 0.83 -13.22
CA PRO A 61 8.84 1.21 -11.88
C PRO A 61 9.76 0.15 -11.26
N THR A 62 10.77 0.60 -10.52
CA THR A 62 11.54 -0.29 -9.66
C THR A 62 10.73 -0.68 -8.44
N HIS A 63 10.62 -1.97 -8.16
CA HIS A 63 9.91 -2.49 -6.99
C HIS A 63 10.87 -2.79 -5.85
N PHE A 64 10.61 -2.22 -4.67
CA PHE A 64 11.33 -2.49 -3.43
C PHE A 64 10.39 -3.18 -2.44
N ILE A 65 10.41 -4.50 -2.41
CA ILE A 65 9.51 -5.31 -1.57
C ILE A 65 10.31 -5.94 -0.44
N HIS A 66 9.96 -5.61 0.80
CA HIS A 66 10.56 -6.19 1.99
C HIS A 66 9.57 -7.14 2.68
N GLY A 67 10.09 -8.20 3.30
CA GLY A 67 9.28 -9.12 4.10
C GLY A 67 8.78 -8.46 5.39
N PHE A 68 7.67 -8.97 5.93
CA PHE A 68 7.11 -8.47 7.19
C PHE A 68 7.67 -9.15 8.44
N ARG A 69 8.48 -10.21 8.29
CA ARG A 69 8.99 -11.00 9.41
C ARG A 69 9.89 -10.16 10.31
N ARG A 70 9.65 -10.22 11.61
CA ARG A 70 10.45 -9.57 12.66
C ARG A 70 11.03 -10.65 13.55
N GLU A 71 12.33 -10.90 13.44
CA GLU A 71 13.03 -11.93 14.24
C GLU A 71 13.03 -11.61 15.74
N ASN A 72 12.85 -10.33 16.08
CA ASN A 72 12.80 -9.84 17.45
C ASN A 72 11.39 -9.87 18.09
N ILE A 73 10.40 -10.51 17.45
CA ILE A 73 9.03 -10.62 17.96
C ILE A 73 8.64 -12.10 18.07
N GLY A 74 8.48 -12.58 19.31
CA GLY A 74 7.86 -13.88 19.60
C GLY A 74 6.34 -13.76 19.71
N ILE A 75 5.62 -14.76 19.22
CA ILE A 75 4.15 -14.84 19.30
C ILE A 75 3.80 -16.03 20.17
N GLU A 76 3.09 -15.78 21.28
CA GLU A 76 2.55 -16.80 22.18
C GLU A 76 1.02 -16.71 22.18
N ILE A 77 0.35 -17.87 22.23
CA ILE A 77 -1.10 -17.98 22.30
C ILE A 77 -1.43 -18.73 23.58
N VAL A 78 -2.18 -18.09 24.48
CA VAL A 78 -2.67 -18.69 25.73
C VAL A 78 -4.20 -18.76 25.72
N GLU A 79 -4.75 -19.83 26.25
CA GLU A 79 -6.21 -19.98 26.34
C GLU A 79 -6.77 -19.03 27.40
N ALA A 80 -7.74 -18.20 27.02
CA ALA A 80 -8.50 -17.38 27.97
C ALA A 80 -9.54 -18.24 28.70
N LEU A 81 -9.58 -18.11 30.03
CA LEU A 81 -10.65 -18.71 30.84
C LEU A 81 -12.02 -18.23 30.34
N PRO A 82 -13.07 -19.07 30.39
CA PRO A 82 -14.41 -18.67 29.91
C PRO A 82 -14.92 -17.36 30.51
N SER A 83 -14.58 -17.07 31.77
CA SER A 83 -14.98 -15.84 32.48
C SER A 83 -14.27 -14.56 32.01
N GLN A 84 -13.20 -14.68 31.21
CA GLN A 84 -12.37 -13.56 30.74
C GLN A 84 -12.58 -13.25 29.25
N ARG A 85 -13.46 -13.99 28.57
CA ARG A 85 -13.76 -13.76 27.16
C ARG A 85 -14.69 -12.55 27.03
N PRO A 86 -14.43 -11.63 26.07
CA PRO A 86 -15.39 -10.57 25.77
C PRO A 86 -16.75 -11.18 25.37
N PRO A 87 -17.86 -10.49 25.65
CA PRO A 87 -19.21 -10.98 25.37
C PRO A 87 -19.45 -11.29 23.89
#